data_AF-A0A0F9H0F6-F1
#
_entry.id   AF-A0A0F9H0F6-F1
#
_cell.length_a   1.000
_cell.length_b   1.000
_cell.length_c   1.000
_cell.angle_alpha   90.00
_cell.angle_beta   90.00
_cell.angle_gamma   90.00
#
_symmetry.space_group_name_H-M   'P 1'
#
loop_
_entity.id
_entity.type
_entity.pdbx_description
1 polymer ?
#
loop_
_entity_poly.entity_id
_entity_poly.type
_entity_poly.pdbx_seq_one_letter_code
_entity_poly.pdbx_strand_id
1 'polypeptide(L)'
;GSIMNVTLKNREIDSGLALIKPFVQRELSVKVSFAIGKTLRRLKDIIEVIQEERKKLIEKHQATDNEGKRIETEEGNVKLTSTLDFADDYNELMKQETDVDVHQLKFEELEKMKDKGGRKLQPTSEEMEGLLLLQMIVKEEKEEDEDDEEEKRVPEMTN
;
A
#
# COMPACT_ATOMS: atom_id res chain seq x y z
N GLY A 1 -13.55 10.19 -7.14
CA GLY A 1 -12.10 10.00 -7.16
C GLY A 1 -11.45 10.92 -8.17
N SER A 2 -10.24 11.37 -7.85
CA SER A 2 -9.38 12.18 -8.71
C SER A 2 -8.13 11.38 -9.04
N ILE A 3 -7.49 11.71 -10.17
CA ILE A 3 -6.16 11.16 -10.49
C ILE A 3 -5.14 12.08 -9.83
N MET A 4 -4.27 11.50 -9.01
CA MET A 4 -3.18 12.20 -8.36
C MET A 4 -1.87 11.57 -8.79
N ASN A 5 -0.88 12.38 -9.12
CA ASN A 5 0.48 11.91 -9.27
C ASN A 5 1.12 11.87 -7.88
N VAL A 6 1.62 10.71 -7.48
CA VAL A 6 2.20 10.47 -6.17
C VAL A 6 3.54 9.77 -6.29
N THR A 7 4.43 10.02 -5.34
CA THR A 7 5.71 9.32 -5.22
C THR A 7 5.54 8.15 -4.25
N LEU A 8 5.85 6.94 -4.69
CA LEU A 8 5.81 5.72 -3.87
C LEU A 8 7.16 5.04 -3.82
N LYS A 9 7.50 4.47 -2.67
CA LYS A 9 8.64 3.56 -2.53
C LYS A 9 8.27 2.16 -3.00
N ASN A 10 9.24 1.44 -3.53
CA ASN A 10 9.08 0.02 -3.89
C ASN A 10 8.53 -0.81 -2.72
N ARG A 11 8.94 -0.52 -1.48
CA ARG A 11 8.40 -1.17 -0.27
C ARG A 11 6.90 -0.92 -0.07
N GLU A 12 6.44 0.31 -0.32
CA GLU A 12 5.04 0.71 -0.15
C GLU A 12 4.17 0.04 -1.22
N ILE A 13 4.68 -0.04 -2.45
CA ILE A 13 4.04 -0.77 -3.55
C ILE A 13 3.91 -2.26 -3.19
N ASP A 14 5.02 -2.93 -2.84
CA ASP A 14 5.02 -4.37 -2.53
C ASP A 14 4.08 -4.71 -1.36
N SER A 15 4.21 -3.97 -0.25
CA SER A 15 3.40 -4.17 0.95
C SER A 15 1.92 -3.83 0.70
N GLY A 16 1.66 -2.69 0.05
CA GLY A 16 0.30 -2.24 -0.22
C GLY A 16 -0.46 -3.21 -1.12
N LEU A 17 0.19 -3.71 -2.17
CA LEU A 17 -0.39 -4.72 -3.07
C LEU A 17 -0.71 -6.03 -2.36
N ALA A 18 0.19 -6.49 -1.48
CA ALA A 18 -0.03 -7.70 -0.71
C ALA A 18 -1.28 -7.57 0.18
N LEU A 19 -1.43 -6.43 0.86
CA LEU A 19 -2.54 -6.16 1.78
C LEU A 19 -3.89 -6.00 1.06
N ILE A 20 -3.93 -5.35 -0.10
CA ILE A 20 -5.21 -5.16 -0.83
C ILE A 20 -5.60 -6.36 -1.69
N LYS A 21 -4.72 -7.37 -1.87
CA LYS A 21 -4.99 -8.52 -2.74
C LYS A 21 -6.32 -9.24 -2.43
N PRO A 22 -6.67 -9.54 -1.17
CA PRO A 22 -7.97 -10.16 -0.86
C PRO A 22 -9.14 -9.22 -1.14
N PHE A 23 -8.95 -7.92 -0.94
CA PHE A 23 -9.97 -6.90 -1.15
C PHE A 23 -10.38 -6.79 -2.61
N VAL A 24 -9.40 -6.73 -3.53
CA VAL A 24 -9.64 -6.55 -4.97
C VAL A 24 -10.28 -7.77 -5.63
N GLN A 25 -10.25 -8.93 -4.97
CA GLN A 25 -10.92 -10.15 -5.43
C GLN A 25 -12.41 -10.18 -5.09
N ARG A 26 -12.88 -9.27 -4.22
CA ARG A 26 -14.30 -9.15 -3.86
C ARG A 26 -15.09 -8.47 -4.99
N GLU A 27 -16.41 -8.65 -4.99
CA GLU A 27 -17.31 -7.93 -5.91
C GLU A 27 -17.49 -6.48 -5.47
N LEU A 28 -16.49 -5.64 -5.75
CA LEU A 28 -16.50 -4.21 -5.45
C LEU A 28 -17.49 -3.46 -6.35
N SER A 29 -17.94 -2.28 -5.90
CA SER A 29 -18.73 -1.39 -6.76
C SER A 29 -17.95 -1.03 -8.03
N VAL A 30 -18.66 -0.79 -9.14
CA VAL A 30 -18.04 -0.49 -10.45
C VAL A 30 -17.02 0.65 -10.35
N LYS A 31 -17.35 1.70 -9.58
CA LYS A 31 -16.48 2.87 -9.38
C LYS A 31 -15.19 2.52 -8.64
N VAL A 32 -15.29 1.79 -7.53
CA VAL A 32 -14.14 1.38 -6.72
C VAL A 32 -13.26 0.39 -7.48
N SER A 33 -13.88 -0.62 -8.10
CA SER A 33 -13.18 -1.59 -8.95
C SER A 33 -12.41 -0.92 -10.09
N PHE A 34 -13.02 0.06 -10.78
CA PHE A 34 -12.37 0.81 -11.84
C PHE A 34 -11.18 1.63 -11.36
N ALA A 35 -11.34 2.37 -10.25
CA ALA A 35 -10.25 3.16 -9.66
C ALA A 35 -9.06 2.28 -9.28
N ILE A 36 -9.33 1.16 -8.58
CA ILE A 36 -8.26 0.24 -8.18
C ILE A 36 -7.61 -0.41 -9.40
N GLY A 37 -8.40 -0.92 -10.34
CA GLY A 37 -7.86 -1.53 -11.56
C GLY A 37 -7.04 -0.55 -12.42
N LYS A 38 -7.35 0.75 -12.40
CA LYS A 38 -6.54 1.78 -13.06
C LYS A 38 -5.20 2.01 -12.36
N THR A 39 -5.19 2.08 -11.03
CA THR A 39 -3.95 2.19 -10.24
C THR A 39 -3.07 0.95 -10.43
N LEU A 40 -3.63 -0.26 -10.27
CA LEU A 40 -2.89 -1.51 -10.43
C LEU A 40 -2.27 -1.66 -11.82
N ARG A 41 -2.98 -1.22 -12.87
CA ARG A 41 -2.44 -1.26 -14.24
C ARG A 41 -1.20 -0.38 -14.41
N ARG A 42 -1.12 0.75 -13.72
CA ARG A 42 0.05 1.65 -13.79
C ARG A 42 1.21 1.18 -12.94
N LEU A 43 0.92 0.49 -11.84
CA LEU A 43 1.95 -0.13 -11.01
C LEU A 43 2.59 -1.35 -11.69
N LYS A 44 1.93 -1.94 -12.70
CA LYS A 44 2.37 -3.19 -13.33
C LYS A 44 3.82 -3.14 -13.80
N ASP A 45 4.19 -2.14 -14.59
CA ASP A 45 5.55 -2.05 -15.15
C ASP A 45 6.60 -1.82 -14.04
N ILE A 46 6.24 -1.06 -13.00
CA ILE A 46 7.09 -0.83 -11.83
C ILE A 46 7.33 -2.15 -11.08
N ILE A 47 6.28 -2.94 -10.87
CA ILE A 47 6.37 -4.26 -10.22
C ILE A 47 7.27 -5.21 -11.02
N GLU A 48 7.14 -5.23 -12.35
CA GLU A 48 7.99 -6.05 -13.22
C GLU A 48 9.46 -5.68 -13.05
N VAL A 49 9.80 -4.38 -13.05
CA VAL A 49 11.17 -3.90 -12.79
C VAL A 49 11.66 -4.30 -11.40
N ILE A 50 10.84 -4.14 -10.35
CA ILE A 50 11.20 -4.56 -8.98
C ILE A 50 11.54 -6.06 -8.95
N GLN A 51 10.73 -6.89 -9.61
CA GLN A 51 10.93 -8.34 -9.65
C GLN A 51 12.19 -8.73 -10.41
N GLU A 52 12.48 -8.07 -11.53
CA GLU A 52 13.70 -8.28 -12.31
C GLU A 52 14.95 -7.91 -11.50
N GLU A 53 14.96 -6.76 -10.83
CA GLU A 53 16.08 -6.35 -9.98
C GLU A 53 16.24 -7.27 -8.77
N ARG A 54 15.13 -7.67 -8.13
CA ARG A 54 15.18 -8.66 -7.05
C ARG A 54 15.80 -9.98 -7.50
N LYS A 55 15.48 -10.44 -8.72
CA LYS A 55 16.07 -11.66 -9.29
C LYS A 55 17.59 -11.50 -9.48
N LYS A 56 18.05 -10.36 -10.01
CA LYS A 56 19.49 -10.06 -10.15
C LYS A 56 20.20 -10.04 -8.80
N LEU A 57 19.56 -9.51 -7.76
CA LEU A 57 20.11 -9.55 -6.39
C LEU A 57 20.24 -10.98 -5.87
N ILE A 58 19.24 -11.83 -6.10
CA ILE A 58 19.34 -13.25 -5.73
C ILE A 58 20.50 -13.91 -6.49
N GLU A 59 20.63 -13.68 -7.80
CA GLU A 59 21.72 -14.23 -8.61
C GLU A 59 23.10 -13.71 -8.16
N LYS A 60 23.21 -12.47 -7.71
CA LYS A 60 24.43 -11.86 -7.16
C LYS A 60 24.84 -12.50 -5.83
N HIS A 61 23.88 -12.85 -4.99
CA HIS A 61 24.13 -13.30 -3.61
C HIS A 61 23.94 -14.82 -3.42
N GLN A 62 23.61 -15.57 -4.47
CA GLN A 62 23.44 -17.02 -4.35
C GLN A 62 24.77 -17.74 -4.12
N ALA A 63 24.75 -18.74 -3.25
CA ALA A 63 25.83 -19.69 -3.14
C ALA A 63 25.78 -20.67 -4.33
N THR A 64 26.94 -20.93 -4.93
CA THR A 64 27.08 -21.91 -6.01
C THR A 64 27.94 -23.08 -5.58
N ASP A 65 27.70 -24.25 -6.17
CA ASP A 65 28.57 -25.41 -6.03
C ASP A 65 29.84 -25.29 -6.91
N ASN A 66 30.66 -26.33 -6.91
CA ASN A 66 31.90 -26.38 -7.69
C ASN A 66 31.67 -26.39 -9.22
N GLU A 67 30.45 -26.64 -9.69
CA GLU A 67 30.05 -26.61 -11.10
C GLU A 67 29.39 -25.28 -11.49
N GLY A 68 29.29 -24.32 -10.56
CA GLY A 68 28.63 -23.03 -10.78
C GLY A 68 27.10 -23.09 -10.74
N LYS A 69 26.51 -24.19 -10.27
CA LYS A 69 25.05 -24.30 -10.09
C LYS A 69 24.64 -23.74 -8.74
N ARG A 70 23.47 -23.10 -8.68
CA ARG A 70 22.92 -22.57 -7.43
C ARG A 70 22.69 -23.69 -6.41
N ILE A 71 22.99 -23.43 -5.15
CA ILE A 71 22.69 -24.30 -4.03
C ILE A 71 21.32 -23.91 -3.46
N GLU A 72 20.49 -24.90 -3.16
CA GLU A 72 19.19 -24.71 -2.51
C GLU A 72 19.24 -25.20 -1.06
N THR A 73 18.42 -24.62 -0.20
CA THR A 73 18.18 -25.07 1.18
C THR A 73 17.26 -26.30 1.16
N GLU A 74 17.12 -26.97 2.30
CA GLU A 74 16.19 -28.11 2.44
C GLU A 74 14.72 -27.73 2.15
N GLU A 75 14.39 -26.44 2.26
CA GLU A 75 13.06 -25.87 1.96
C GLU A 75 12.88 -25.50 0.49
N GLY A 76 13.88 -25.72 -0.37
CA GLY A 76 13.87 -25.35 -1.79
C GLY A 76 14.14 -23.85 -2.05
N ASN A 77 14.58 -23.10 -1.04
CA ASN A 77 14.98 -21.70 -1.19
C ASN A 77 16.42 -21.60 -1.70
N VAL A 78 16.77 -20.53 -2.43
CA VAL A 78 18.18 -20.30 -2.83
C VAL A 78 19.03 -20.02 -1.59
N LYS A 79 20.12 -20.76 -1.41
CA LYS A 79 21.08 -20.50 -0.34
C LYS A 79 21.88 -19.24 -0.68
N LEU A 80 21.93 -18.29 0.24
CA LEU A 80 22.70 -17.05 0.07
C LEU A 80 24.12 -17.20 0.65
N THR A 81 25.08 -16.47 0.07
CA THR A 81 26.46 -16.37 0.58
C THR A 81 26.53 -15.52 1.84
N SER A 82 25.79 -14.39 1.87
CA SER A 82 25.59 -13.54 3.03
C SER A 82 24.14 -13.04 3.05
N THR A 83 23.42 -13.32 4.14
CA THR A 83 22.06 -12.80 4.32
C THR A 83 22.06 -11.30 4.63
N LEU A 84 23.13 -10.78 5.24
CA LEU A 84 23.27 -9.37 5.58
C LEU A 84 23.49 -8.53 4.32
N ASP A 85 24.45 -8.91 3.48
CA ASP A 85 24.78 -8.18 2.24
C ASP A 85 23.59 -8.18 1.27
N PHE A 86 22.87 -9.31 1.18
CA PHE A 86 21.62 -9.38 0.42
C PHE A 86 20.56 -8.44 1.01
N ALA A 87 20.41 -8.40 2.34
CA ALA A 87 19.43 -7.54 3.00
C ALA A 87 19.75 -6.06 2.76
N ASP A 88 21.02 -5.67 2.78
CA ASP A 88 21.45 -4.30 2.50
C ASP A 88 21.11 -3.89 1.06
N ASP A 89 21.51 -4.66 0.07
CA ASP A 89 21.17 -4.41 -1.34
C ASP A 89 19.64 -4.42 -1.58
N TYR A 90 18.93 -5.37 -0.97
CA TYR A 90 17.47 -5.45 -1.08
C TYR A 90 16.81 -4.23 -0.45
N ASN A 91 17.32 -3.75 0.69
CA ASN A 91 16.82 -2.53 1.32
C ASN A 91 17.06 -1.30 0.44
N GLU A 92 18.18 -1.22 -0.28
CA GLU A 92 18.43 -0.15 -1.26
C GLU A 92 17.42 -0.19 -2.41
N LEU A 93 17.14 -1.38 -2.96
CA LEU A 93 16.10 -1.57 -3.97
C LEU A 93 14.73 -1.14 -3.44
N MET A 94 14.38 -1.52 -2.22
CA MET A 94 13.08 -1.22 -1.61
C MET A 94 12.89 0.26 -1.25
N LYS A 95 13.98 1.03 -1.13
CA LYS A 95 13.95 2.49 -0.86
C LYS A 95 13.78 3.33 -2.11
N GLN A 96 13.99 2.77 -3.31
CA GLN A 96 13.82 3.52 -4.55
C GLN A 96 12.39 4.04 -4.65
N GLU A 97 12.28 5.28 -5.15
CA GLU A 97 11.03 6.01 -5.30
C GLU A 97 10.65 6.09 -6.78
N THR A 98 9.36 6.10 -7.06
CA THR A 98 8.82 6.26 -8.41
C THR A 98 7.51 7.03 -8.37
N ASP A 99 7.36 7.94 -9.33
CA ASP A 99 6.12 8.69 -9.52
C ASP A 99 5.10 7.86 -10.31
N VAL A 100 3.87 7.82 -9.80
CA VAL A 100 2.78 7.07 -10.41
C VAL A 100 1.44 7.80 -10.26
N ASP A 101 0.62 7.72 -11.30
CA ASP A 101 -0.74 8.24 -11.25
C ASP A 101 -1.68 7.27 -10.52
N VAL A 102 -2.13 7.64 -9.33
CA VAL A 102 -3.07 6.89 -8.52
C VAL A 102 -4.48 7.46 -8.68
N HIS A 103 -5.48 6.59 -8.88
CA HIS A 103 -6.88 6.99 -8.73
C HIS A 103 -7.27 6.97 -7.26
N GLN A 104 -7.40 8.14 -6.66
CA GLN A 104 -7.82 8.27 -5.28
C GLN A 104 -9.32 8.07 -5.13
N LEU A 105 -9.69 7.38 -4.06
CA LEU A 105 -11.05 7.12 -3.61
C LEU A 105 -11.31 7.95 -2.37
N LYS A 106 -12.56 8.40 -2.21
CA LYS A 106 -12.97 9.02 -0.94
C LYS A 106 -13.20 7.91 0.08
N PHE A 107 -12.86 8.16 1.34
CA PHE A 107 -13.08 7.20 2.43
C PHE A 107 -14.54 6.76 2.52
N GLU A 108 -15.47 7.71 2.40
CA GLU A 108 -16.92 7.43 2.39
C GLU A 108 -17.36 6.48 1.26
N GLU A 109 -16.67 6.51 0.10
CA GLU A 109 -16.98 5.62 -1.02
C GLU A 109 -16.66 4.16 -0.67
N LEU A 110 -15.75 3.92 0.28
CA LEU A 110 -15.41 2.59 0.80
C LEU A 110 -16.35 2.16 1.93
N GLU A 111 -16.71 3.08 2.84
CA GLU A 111 -17.56 2.73 3.98
C GLU A 111 -19.00 2.38 3.60
N LYS A 112 -19.52 3.04 2.56
CA LYS A 112 -20.91 2.89 2.12
C LYS A 112 -21.12 1.70 1.16
N MET A 113 -20.06 0.94 0.86
CA MET A 113 -20.16 -0.19 -0.07
C MET A 113 -21.01 -1.32 0.50
N LYS A 114 -21.77 -1.94 -0.40
CA LYS A 114 -22.53 -3.15 -0.14
C LYS A 114 -22.26 -4.17 -1.23
N ASP A 115 -22.27 -5.44 -0.86
CA ASP A 115 -22.26 -6.54 -1.83
C ASP A 115 -23.64 -6.71 -2.50
N LYS A 116 -23.75 -7.65 -3.45
CA LYS A 116 -25.02 -7.98 -4.12
C LYS A 116 -26.14 -8.41 -3.14
N GLY A 117 -25.78 -8.92 -1.97
CA GLY A 117 -26.71 -9.29 -0.90
C GLY A 117 -27.08 -8.14 0.03
N GLY A 118 -26.60 -6.92 -0.22
CA GLY A 118 -26.85 -5.75 0.61
C GLY A 118 -26.03 -5.71 1.92
N ARG A 119 -25.10 -6.65 2.12
CA ARG A 119 -24.22 -6.70 3.29
C ARG A 119 -23.12 -5.66 3.12
N LYS A 120 -22.71 -5.04 4.23
CA LYS A 120 -21.60 -4.08 4.22
C LYS A 120 -20.33 -4.74 3.69
N LEU A 121 -19.69 -4.10 2.71
CA LEU A 121 -18.45 -4.56 2.08
C LEU A 121 -17.34 -3.56 2.36
N GLN A 122 -16.94 -3.46 3.62
CA GLN A 122 -15.90 -2.52 4.06
C GLN A 122 -14.52 -3.20 4.00
N PRO A 123 -13.45 -2.46 3.70
CA PRO A 123 -12.10 -3.01 3.80
C PRO A 123 -11.75 -3.29 5.28
N THR A 124 -10.97 -4.32 5.54
CA THR A 124 -10.38 -4.58 6.87
C THR A 124 -9.32 -3.53 7.19
N SER A 125 -8.85 -3.46 8.44
CA SER A 125 -7.76 -2.55 8.82
C SER A 125 -6.49 -2.73 7.98
N GLU A 126 -6.13 -3.99 7.69
CA GLU A 126 -5.00 -4.33 6.82
C GLU A 126 -5.22 -3.86 5.38
N GLU A 127 -6.43 -4.04 4.84
CA GLU A 127 -6.77 -3.58 3.49
C GLU A 127 -6.79 -2.05 3.41
N MET A 128 -7.24 -1.38 4.46
CA MET A 128 -7.17 0.08 4.58
C MET A 128 -5.73 0.59 4.62
N GLU A 129 -4.86 -0.08 5.37
CA GLU A 129 -3.42 0.21 5.38
C GLU A 129 -2.83 0.03 3.98
N GLY A 130 -3.18 -1.05 3.27
CA GLY A 130 -2.73 -1.25 1.91
C GLY A 130 -3.17 -0.15 0.95
N LEU A 131 -4.42 0.32 1.07
CA LEU A 131 -4.93 1.45 0.28
C LEU A 131 -4.22 2.77 0.64
N LEU A 132 -3.84 2.98 1.91
CA LEU A 132 -3.08 4.16 2.35
C LEU A 132 -1.62 4.12 1.86
N LEU A 133 -0.96 2.97 1.93
CA LEU A 133 0.40 2.78 1.42
C LEU A 133 0.49 3.07 -0.07
N LEU A 134 -0.53 2.67 -0.84
CA LEU A 134 -0.64 2.98 -2.26
C LEU A 134 -1.19 4.39 -2.54
N GLN A 135 -1.42 5.19 -1.49
CA GLN A 135 -2.02 6.53 -1.53
C GLN A 135 -3.33 6.60 -2.33
N MET A 136 -4.09 5.51 -2.32
CA MET A 136 -5.39 5.37 -2.99
C MET A 136 -6.52 5.97 -2.17
N ILE A 137 -6.27 6.23 -0.90
CA ILE A 137 -7.12 7.01 -0.02
C ILE A 137 -6.24 7.96 0.78
N VAL A 138 -6.81 9.08 1.17
CA VAL A 138 -6.17 10.05 2.07
C VAL A 138 -6.99 10.04 3.35
N LYS A 139 -6.31 10.05 4.51
CA LYS A 139 -7.00 10.37 5.76
C LYS A 139 -7.36 11.85 5.69
N GLU A 140 -8.65 12.16 5.66
CA GLU A 140 -9.07 13.52 5.97
C GLU A 140 -8.65 13.76 7.43
N GLU A 141 -7.63 14.58 7.64
CA GLU A 141 -7.37 15.17 8.94
C GLU A 141 -8.63 15.96 9.26
N LYS A 142 -9.39 15.53 10.28
CA LYS A 142 -10.44 16.38 10.82
C LYS A 142 -9.70 17.57 11.42
N GLU A 143 -9.85 18.74 10.80
CA GLU A 143 -9.66 19.99 11.52
C GLU A 143 -10.59 19.88 12.75
N GLU A 144 -10.00 19.85 13.94
CA GLU A 144 -10.79 20.05 15.15
C GLU A 144 -11.32 21.48 15.04
N ASP A 145 -12.61 21.62 14.73
CA ASP A 145 -13.30 22.91 14.76
C ASP A 145 -13.12 23.49 16.18
N GLU A 146 -12.26 24.51 16.30
CA GLU A 146 -12.16 25.37 17.48
C GLU A 146 -13.44 26.21 17.59
N ASP A 147 -14.55 25.60 17.97
CA ASP A 147 -15.77 26.32 18.34
C ASP A 147 -16.42 25.61 19.54
N ASP A 148 -16.00 25.98 20.75
CA ASP A 148 -16.88 25.98 21.92
C ASP A 148 -16.91 27.41 22.47
N GLU A 149 -18.06 28.03 22.22
CA GLU A 149 -18.41 29.43 22.41
C GLU A 149 -18.29 29.93 23.86
N GLU A 150 -17.96 31.22 23.95
CA GLU A 150 -18.36 32.10 25.05
C GLU A 150 -19.86 31.96 25.37
N GLU A 151 -20.25 31.36 26.50
CA GLU A 151 -21.39 31.86 27.28
C GLU A 151 -21.48 31.28 28.69
N LYS A 152 -20.93 32.03 29.68
CA LYS A 152 -21.65 32.27 30.94
C LYS A 152 -21.50 33.72 31.34
N ARG A 153 -22.39 34.55 30.78
CA ARG A 153 -22.83 35.77 31.45
C ARG A 153 -23.39 35.38 32.82
N VAL A 154 -22.85 35.96 33.89
CA VAL A 154 -23.59 36.12 35.14
C VAL A 154 -23.66 37.62 35.42
N PRO A 155 -24.83 38.27 35.24
CA PRO A 155 -25.05 39.61 35.73
C PRO A 155 -25.58 39.57 37.18
N GLU A 156 -25.14 40.57 37.97
CA GLU A 156 -25.79 41.14 39.17
C GLU A 156 -25.87 40.26 40.44
N MET A 157 -25.74 40.73 41.70
CA MET A 157 -25.65 42.05 42.34
C MET A 157 -25.37 41.86 43.86
N THR A 158 -25.03 42.96 44.54
CA THR A 158 -25.03 43.24 46.02
C THR A 158 -23.89 42.60 46.86
N ASN A 159 -23.18 43.34 47.73
CA ASN A 159 -23.55 44.48 48.59
C ASN A 159 -22.46 45.56 48.65
#